data_AF-A0A4Q6BLF1-F1
#
_entry.id   AF-A0A4Q6BLF1-F1
#
_cell.length_a   1.000
_cell.length_b   1.000
_cell.length_c   1.000
_cell.angle_alpha   90.00
_cell.angle_beta   90.00
_cell.angle_gamma   90.00
#
_symmetry.space_group_name_H-M   'P 1'
#
loop_
_entity.id
_entity.type
_entity.pdbx_description
1 polymer ?
#
loop_
_entity_poly.entity_id
_entity_poly.type
_entity_poly.pdbx_seq_one_letter_code
_entity_poly.pdbx_strand_id
1 'polypeptide(L)'
;MKVELHGHTSGLSAQAVRSLERLYRRRVPENVLYTPELMRHLLEASALAHRQVGVLVHRSGAVEYVLLGDATKIELPDLGRHRAAEGRFRGLRLVHTHIHGEDLTKDDIVDLVRLRLDLVCALSLSPDGELHKISYAYNVPGVPGESPYRIVGPLPPGPLDLDPGALVRGLEAELARRRRGREVTAKDGRAILVHVASSEDARQARADAEVSMRELVELARTAGVQVVDTETQVRPKLDARYVMGRGKLEDVILRAAELDAEVIVFDRNLSPAQAAAVAKLSDMKVIDRTQLILDIFAQRAESKDGKLQVELAQLKYSLPRLGQKDDSLSRLTGGIGGRGPGETTLEIGRRRARDRVTHLE
;
A
#
# COMPACT_ATOMS: atom_id res chain seq x y z
N MET A 1 20.38 -4.58 21.68
CA MET A 1 19.55 -3.87 20.69
C MET A 1 18.11 -3.94 21.18
N LYS A 2 17.42 -2.80 21.38
CA LYS A 2 16.02 -2.80 21.78
C LYS A 2 15.20 -3.29 20.59
N VAL A 3 14.49 -4.39 20.76
CA VAL A 3 13.65 -4.98 19.72
C VAL A 3 12.39 -4.12 19.60
N GLU A 4 12.04 -3.70 18.40
CA GLU A 4 10.83 -2.91 18.15
C GLU A 4 9.68 -3.86 17.81
N LEU A 5 8.57 -3.78 18.55
CA LEU A 5 7.34 -4.51 18.26
C LEU A 5 6.38 -3.58 17.51
N HIS A 6 5.81 -4.05 16.41
CA HIS A 6 4.90 -3.25 15.59
C HIS A 6 3.44 -3.65 15.82
N GLY A 7 2.54 -2.65 15.81
CA GLY A 7 1.09 -2.84 15.97
C GLY A 7 0.59 -2.61 17.40
N HIS A 8 -0.45 -3.33 17.81
CA HIS A 8 -1.13 -3.12 19.08
C HIS A 8 -0.34 -3.67 20.27
N THR A 9 0.60 -2.90 20.83
CA THR A 9 1.50 -3.37 21.90
C THR A 9 1.02 -3.08 23.32
N SER A 10 -0.10 -2.37 23.48
CA SER A 10 -0.65 -2.01 24.79
C SER A 10 -1.25 -3.21 25.54
N GLY A 11 -1.04 -3.27 26.85
CA GLY A 11 -1.67 -4.26 27.74
C GLY A 11 -1.03 -5.66 27.71
N LEU A 12 0.17 -5.82 27.17
CA LEU A 12 0.85 -7.12 27.12
C LEU A 12 1.51 -7.49 28.45
N SER A 13 1.42 -8.77 28.81
CA SER A 13 2.19 -9.33 29.92
C SER A 13 3.69 -9.38 29.59
N ALA A 14 4.55 -9.33 30.62
CA ALA A 14 6.00 -9.44 30.42
C ALA A 14 6.40 -10.78 29.75
N GLN A 15 5.60 -11.83 29.93
CA GLN A 15 5.81 -13.11 29.26
C GLN A 15 5.47 -13.03 27.77
N ALA A 16 4.34 -12.40 27.41
CA ALA A 16 3.97 -12.19 26.01
C ALA A 16 5.02 -11.35 25.27
N VAL A 17 5.52 -10.28 25.88
CA VAL A 17 6.60 -9.45 25.30
C VAL A 17 7.86 -10.29 25.04
N ARG A 18 8.31 -11.07 26.03
CA ARG A 18 9.49 -11.95 25.85
C ARG A 18 9.27 -13.01 24.77
N SER A 19 8.06 -13.54 24.63
CA SER A 19 7.73 -14.50 23.58
C SER A 19 7.85 -13.86 22.19
N LEU A 20 7.27 -12.66 22.01
CA LEU A 20 7.35 -11.89 20.77
C LEU A 20 8.81 -11.52 20.42
N GLU A 21 9.61 -11.08 21.38
CA GLU A 21 11.03 -10.73 21.14
C GLU A 21 11.88 -11.94 20.68
N ARG A 22 11.53 -13.16 21.09
CA ARG A 22 12.23 -14.39 20.65
C ARG A 22 12.02 -14.70 19.17
N LEU A 23 10.93 -14.21 18.56
CA LEU A 23 10.64 -14.41 17.14
C LEU A 23 11.71 -13.79 16.24
N TYR A 24 12.29 -12.65 16.60
CA TYR A 24 13.41 -12.03 15.86
C TYR A 24 14.67 -12.90 15.77
N ARG A 25 14.84 -13.83 16.71
CA ARG A 25 15.99 -14.76 16.71
C ARG A 25 15.78 -15.96 15.79
N ARG A 26 14.58 -16.12 15.22
CA ARG A 26 14.27 -17.22 14.33
C ARG A 26 14.92 -17.00 12.96
N ARG A 27 15.12 -18.12 12.27
CA ARG A 27 15.57 -18.18 10.88
C ARG A 27 14.66 -19.12 10.13
N VAL A 28 14.24 -18.70 8.94
CA VAL A 28 13.39 -19.48 8.04
C VAL A 28 14.08 -19.55 6.69
N PRO A 29 14.57 -20.71 6.26
CA PRO A 29 15.19 -20.88 4.95
C PRO A 29 14.27 -20.40 3.81
N GLU A 30 14.85 -19.88 2.72
CA GLU A 30 14.07 -19.34 1.58
C GLU A 30 13.13 -20.39 0.97
N ASN A 31 13.56 -21.66 0.96
CA ASN A 31 12.84 -22.79 0.35
C ASN A 31 11.72 -23.39 1.19
N VAL A 32 11.42 -22.84 2.38
CA VAL A 32 10.27 -23.28 3.19
C VAL A 32 9.42 -22.09 3.61
N LEU A 33 8.12 -22.33 3.79
CA LEU A 33 7.16 -21.28 4.15
C LEU A 33 7.39 -20.74 5.57
N TYR A 34 7.55 -21.67 6.51
CA TYR A 34 7.87 -21.44 7.91
C TYR A 34 8.62 -22.67 8.44
N THR A 35 9.33 -22.53 9.57
CA THR A 35 9.93 -23.67 10.28
C THR A 35 9.02 -24.16 11.40
N PRO A 36 9.09 -25.44 11.81
CA PRO A 36 8.32 -25.94 12.96
C PRO A 36 8.57 -25.12 14.24
N GLU A 37 9.81 -24.63 14.45
CA GLU A 37 10.13 -23.74 15.56
C GLU A 37 9.43 -22.39 15.45
N LEU A 38 9.44 -21.76 14.27
CA LEU A 38 8.75 -20.48 14.08
C LEU A 38 7.25 -20.64 14.33
N MET A 39 6.64 -21.67 13.74
CA MET A 39 5.21 -21.97 13.90
C MET A 39 4.84 -22.10 15.38
N ARG A 40 5.55 -22.95 16.13
CA ARG A 40 5.27 -23.15 17.58
C ARG A 40 5.37 -21.84 18.36
N HIS A 41 6.37 -21.01 18.10
CA HIS A 41 6.52 -19.73 18.78
C HIS A 41 5.49 -18.68 18.37
N LEU A 42 5.03 -18.69 17.11
CA LEU A 42 3.91 -17.84 16.67
C LEU A 42 2.62 -18.20 17.41
N LEU A 43 2.31 -19.50 17.50
CA LEU A 43 1.15 -19.99 18.24
C LEU A 43 1.24 -19.64 19.73
N GLU A 44 2.39 -19.90 20.36
CA GLU A 44 2.64 -19.55 21.77
C GLU A 44 2.47 -18.04 22.01
N ALA A 45 3.07 -17.20 21.16
CA ALA A 45 2.97 -15.75 21.27
C ALA A 45 1.53 -15.25 21.08
N SER A 46 0.80 -15.82 20.11
CA SER A 46 -0.59 -15.48 19.83
C SER A 46 -1.51 -15.88 20.99
N ALA A 47 -1.32 -17.07 21.56
CA ALA A 47 -2.06 -17.53 22.73
C ALA A 47 -1.82 -16.65 23.97
N LEU A 48 -0.56 -16.27 24.23
CA LEU A 48 -0.21 -15.38 25.35
C LEU A 48 -0.71 -13.94 25.17
N ALA A 49 -0.80 -13.46 23.93
CA ALA A 49 -1.23 -12.11 23.61
C ALA A 49 -2.75 -11.99 23.42
N HIS A 50 -3.46 -13.10 23.19
CA HIS A 50 -4.86 -13.15 22.75
C HIS A 50 -5.13 -12.27 21.52
N ARG A 51 -4.16 -12.26 20.60
CA ARG A 51 -4.13 -11.42 19.39
C ARG A 51 -3.49 -12.20 18.25
N GLN A 52 -3.79 -11.81 17.02
CA GLN A 52 -3.05 -12.28 15.86
C GLN A 52 -1.59 -11.82 15.97
N VAL A 53 -0.65 -12.73 15.68
CA VAL A 53 0.79 -12.46 15.70
C VAL A 53 1.36 -12.85 14.35
N GLY A 54 2.19 -11.97 13.79
CA GLY A 54 2.82 -12.19 12.50
C GLY A 54 4.30 -11.89 12.50
N VAL A 55 4.99 -12.40 11.48
CA VAL A 55 6.37 -12.04 11.17
C VAL A 55 6.52 -11.74 9.69
N LEU A 56 7.33 -10.73 9.36
CA LEU A 56 7.85 -10.55 8.02
C LEU A 56 9.24 -11.17 7.94
N VAL A 57 9.37 -12.14 7.08
CA VAL A 57 10.61 -12.89 6.86
C VAL A 57 11.24 -12.41 5.55
N HIS A 58 12.48 -11.97 5.61
CA HIS A 58 13.28 -11.60 4.44
C HIS A 58 13.81 -12.84 3.71
N ARG A 59 14.16 -12.72 2.42
CA ARG A 59 14.74 -13.82 1.61
C ARG A 59 16.04 -14.40 2.19
N SER A 60 16.80 -13.63 2.98
CA SER A 60 17.97 -14.13 3.73
C SER A 60 17.60 -15.09 4.87
N GLY A 61 16.30 -15.23 5.14
CA GLY A 61 15.72 -16.04 6.19
C GLY A 61 15.64 -15.37 7.56
N ALA A 62 16.08 -14.12 7.68
CA ALA A 62 15.92 -13.35 8.91
C ALA A 62 14.46 -12.87 9.08
N VAL A 63 13.95 -12.90 10.31
CA VAL A 63 12.74 -12.18 10.70
C VAL A 63 13.08 -10.71 10.82
N GLU A 64 12.55 -9.88 9.91
CA GLU A 64 12.80 -8.43 9.86
C GLU A 64 11.81 -7.65 10.73
N TYR A 65 10.58 -8.14 10.86
CA TYR A 65 9.55 -7.52 11.68
C TYR A 65 8.75 -8.59 12.44
N VAL A 66 8.40 -8.29 13.69
CA VAL A 66 7.38 -8.98 14.47
C VAL A 66 6.19 -8.06 14.65
N LEU A 67 5.02 -8.59 14.33
CA LEU A 67 3.78 -7.85 14.15
C LEU A 67 2.77 -8.36 15.15
N LEU A 68 2.06 -7.44 15.78
CA LEU A 68 1.00 -7.74 16.72
C LEU A 68 -0.29 -7.05 16.30
N GLY A 69 -1.26 -7.86 15.92
CA GLY A 69 -2.58 -7.42 15.50
C GLY A 69 -3.55 -7.20 16.66
N ASP A 70 -4.82 -7.07 16.30
CA ASP A 70 -5.93 -7.33 17.21
C ASP A 70 -6.42 -8.78 17.03
N ALA A 71 -7.68 -9.05 17.37
CA ALA A 71 -8.28 -10.38 17.20
C ALA A 71 -8.61 -10.72 15.73
N THR A 72 -8.65 -9.71 14.86
CA THR A 72 -9.22 -9.80 13.51
C THR A 72 -8.27 -9.39 12.39
N LYS A 73 -7.25 -8.57 12.68
CA LYS A 73 -6.32 -8.04 11.69
C LYS A 73 -4.94 -7.80 12.27
N ILE A 74 -3.92 -7.81 11.41
CA ILE A 74 -2.57 -7.35 11.70
C ILE A 74 -2.32 -6.02 10.98
N GLU A 75 -1.70 -5.07 11.68
CA GLU A 75 -1.25 -3.83 11.04
C GLU A 75 0.21 -3.95 10.60
N LEU A 76 0.44 -3.85 9.29
CA LEU A 76 1.78 -3.89 8.72
C LEU A 76 2.48 -2.53 8.86
N PRO A 77 3.79 -2.54 9.19
CA PRO A 77 4.56 -1.31 9.25
C PRO A 77 4.67 -0.66 7.87
N ASP A 78 4.94 0.63 7.85
CA ASP A 78 5.35 1.28 6.61
C ASP A 78 6.73 0.76 6.19
N LEU A 79 6.73 -0.08 5.16
CA LEU A 79 7.95 -0.69 4.64
C LEU A 79 8.75 0.29 3.76
N GLY A 80 8.19 1.46 3.43
CA GLY A 80 8.72 2.47 2.50
C GLY A 80 8.41 2.17 1.02
N ARG A 81 8.60 3.10 0.10
CA ARG A 81 8.35 2.85 -1.36
C ARG A 81 9.56 2.31 -2.12
N HIS A 82 10.77 2.50 -1.59
CA HIS A 82 12.01 2.36 -2.37
C HIS A 82 12.62 0.94 -2.46
N ARG A 83 12.03 -0.09 -1.83
CA ARG A 83 12.62 -1.45 -1.83
C ARG A 83 12.00 -2.44 -2.82
N ALA A 84 10.81 -2.18 -3.36
CA ALA A 84 10.31 -2.95 -4.49
C ALA A 84 10.89 -2.36 -5.78
N ALA A 85 12.11 -2.78 -6.15
CA ALA A 85 12.68 -2.43 -7.45
C ALA A 85 11.65 -2.77 -8.55
N GLU A 86 11.58 -1.94 -9.60
CA GLU A 86 10.67 -2.15 -10.72
C GLU A 86 10.76 -3.61 -11.23
N GLY A 87 9.62 -4.32 -11.23
CA GLY A 87 9.55 -5.71 -11.68
C GLY A 87 9.97 -6.78 -10.65
N ARG A 88 10.34 -6.42 -9.42
CA ARG A 88 10.64 -7.36 -8.32
C ARG A 88 9.67 -7.22 -7.17
N PHE A 89 9.37 -8.33 -6.50
CA PHE A 89 8.61 -8.32 -5.27
C PHE A 89 9.45 -7.76 -4.12
N ARG A 90 8.80 -7.55 -2.97
CA ARG A 90 9.39 -6.89 -1.80
C ARG A 90 10.56 -7.64 -1.19
N GLY A 91 10.68 -8.94 -1.44
CA GLY A 91 11.63 -9.79 -0.75
C GLY A 91 11.21 -10.15 0.67
N LEU A 92 9.93 -9.95 0.98
CA LEU A 92 9.34 -10.18 2.30
C LEU A 92 8.12 -11.09 2.15
N ARG A 93 8.06 -12.12 2.99
CA ARG A 93 6.89 -12.97 3.16
C ARG A 93 6.31 -12.79 4.55
N LEU A 94 5.00 -12.67 4.63
CA LEU A 94 4.25 -12.59 5.88
C LEU A 94 3.83 -14.00 6.31
N VAL A 95 4.12 -14.36 7.55
CA VAL A 95 3.56 -15.55 8.20
C VAL A 95 2.87 -15.10 9.47
N HIS A 96 1.58 -15.35 9.62
CA HIS A 96 0.79 -14.87 10.76
C HIS A 96 -0.28 -15.84 11.23
N THR A 97 -0.80 -15.61 12.43
CA THR A 97 -1.86 -16.41 13.03
C THR A 97 -3.24 -15.81 12.82
N HIS A 98 -4.22 -16.68 12.61
CA HIS A 98 -5.66 -16.39 12.61
C HIS A 98 -6.30 -17.13 13.78
N ILE A 99 -6.83 -16.40 14.76
CA ILE A 99 -7.22 -16.96 16.06
C ILE A 99 -8.68 -17.44 16.10
N HIS A 100 -9.49 -17.11 15.10
CA HIS A 100 -10.90 -17.51 15.01
C HIS A 100 -11.13 -18.60 13.95
N GLY A 101 -10.06 -19.23 13.46
CA GLY A 101 -10.14 -20.29 12.45
C GLY A 101 -10.47 -19.79 11.04
N GLU A 102 -10.40 -18.49 10.80
CA GLU A 102 -10.64 -17.84 9.52
C GLU A 102 -9.54 -18.18 8.50
N ASP A 103 -9.91 -18.31 7.22
CA ASP A 103 -8.95 -18.38 6.11
C ASP A 103 -8.35 -17.00 5.82
N LEU A 104 -7.52 -16.88 4.79
CA LEU A 104 -7.01 -15.59 4.34
C LEU A 104 -8.16 -14.60 4.10
N THR A 105 -8.09 -13.47 4.78
CA THR A 105 -9.08 -12.40 4.73
C THR A 105 -8.83 -11.50 3.51
N LYS A 106 -9.80 -10.64 3.19
CA LYS A 106 -9.61 -9.62 2.17
C LYS A 106 -8.45 -8.68 2.50
N ASP A 107 -8.28 -8.33 3.79
CA ASP A 107 -7.19 -7.46 4.25
C ASP A 107 -5.82 -8.10 3.94
N ASP A 108 -5.67 -9.41 4.17
CA ASP A 108 -4.42 -10.14 3.88
C ASP A 108 -4.06 -10.12 2.39
N ILE A 109 -5.06 -10.26 1.53
CA ILE A 109 -4.90 -10.23 0.07
C ILE A 109 -4.58 -8.81 -0.40
N VAL A 110 -5.24 -7.79 0.15
CA VAL A 110 -4.93 -6.39 -0.15
C VAL A 110 -3.50 -6.08 0.24
N ASP A 111 -3.06 -6.49 1.42
CA ASP A 111 -1.69 -6.27 1.90
C ASP A 111 -0.66 -7.01 1.06
N LEU A 112 -0.92 -8.27 0.67
CA LEU A 112 -0.11 -9.04 -0.27
C LEU A 112 0.13 -8.26 -1.58
N VAL A 113 -0.95 -7.77 -2.17
CA VAL A 113 -0.96 -7.14 -3.50
C VAL A 113 -0.34 -5.75 -3.43
N ARG A 114 -0.83 -4.90 -2.52
CA ARG A 114 -0.41 -3.51 -2.36
C ARG A 114 1.07 -3.40 -2.02
N LEU A 115 1.54 -4.16 -1.04
CA LEU A 115 2.94 -4.10 -0.61
C LEU A 115 3.85 -4.95 -1.50
N ARG A 116 3.29 -5.64 -2.50
CA ARG A 116 3.97 -6.57 -3.39
C ARG A 116 4.80 -7.59 -2.61
N LEU A 117 4.24 -8.13 -1.54
CA LEU A 117 4.89 -9.17 -0.75
C LEU A 117 5.16 -10.38 -1.64
N ASP A 118 6.22 -11.12 -1.30
CA ASP A 118 6.55 -12.37 -1.97
C ASP A 118 5.40 -13.38 -1.77
N LEU A 119 4.85 -13.43 -0.54
CA LEU A 119 3.79 -14.34 -0.12
C LEU A 119 3.16 -13.87 1.21
N VAL A 120 1.89 -14.21 1.45
CA VAL A 120 1.24 -14.17 2.78
C VAL A 120 0.78 -15.58 3.17
N CYS A 121 1.02 -15.99 4.42
CA CYS A 121 0.64 -17.30 4.97
C CYS A 121 -0.12 -17.11 6.30
N ALA A 122 -1.37 -17.54 6.34
CA ALA A 122 -2.18 -17.63 7.54
C ALA A 122 -2.10 -19.02 8.16
N LEU A 123 -1.79 -19.07 9.46
CA LEU A 123 -1.85 -20.22 10.33
C LEU A 123 -3.15 -20.10 11.15
N SER A 124 -4.19 -20.83 10.75
CA SER A 124 -5.49 -20.74 11.42
C SER A 124 -5.54 -21.71 12.60
N LEU A 125 -5.85 -21.17 13.78
CA LEU A 125 -5.89 -21.90 15.04
C LEU A 125 -7.29 -22.49 15.30
N SER A 126 -7.34 -23.61 16.00
CA SER A 126 -8.54 -24.12 16.64
C SER A 126 -8.88 -23.30 17.89
N PRO A 127 -10.11 -23.44 18.45
CA PRO A 127 -10.46 -22.83 19.73
C PRO A 127 -9.53 -23.20 20.89
N ASP A 128 -8.89 -24.38 20.82
CA ASP A 128 -7.92 -24.87 21.80
C ASP A 128 -6.51 -24.29 21.61
N GLY A 129 -6.32 -23.44 20.58
CA GLY A 129 -5.05 -22.77 20.28
C GLY A 129 -4.06 -23.62 19.47
N GLU A 130 -4.48 -24.79 18.98
CA GLU A 130 -3.66 -25.65 18.13
C GLU A 130 -3.78 -25.26 16.66
N LEU A 131 -2.76 -25.57 15.85
CA LEU A 131 -2.83 -25.31 14.40
C LEU A 131 -3.89 -26.23 13.77
N HIS A 132 -4.91 -25.65 13.16
CA HIS A 132 -6.00 -26.38 12.51
C HIS A 132 -5.82 -26.48 11.00
N LYS A 133 -5.47 -25.37 10.33
CA LYS A 133 -5.29 -25.32 8.87
C LYS A 133 -4.31 -24.23 8.47
N ILE A 134 -3.78 -24.35 7.25
CA ILE A 134 -2.83 -23.42 6.66
C ILE A 134 -3.39 -22.94 5.33
N SER A 135 -3.38 -21.62 5.12
CA SER A 135 -3.75 -21.00 3.84
C SER A 135 -2.67 -20.01 3.47
N TYR A 136 -2.23 -20.00 2.20
CA TYR A 136 -1.24 -19.03 1.73
C TYR A 136 -1.62 -18.46 0.37
N ALA A 137 -1.14 -17.26 0.10
CA ALA A 137 -1.38 -16.57 -1.16
C ALA A 137 -0.13 -15.86 -1.66
N TYR A 138 0.01 -15.79 -2.97
CA TYR A 138 1.14 -15.15 -3.63
C TYR A 138 0.66 -14.33 -4.83
N ASN A 139 1.41 -13.27 -5.15
CA ASN A 139 1.13 -12.43 -6.31
C ASN A 139 1.41 -13.18 -7.61
N VAL A 140 0.56 -13.01 -8.61
CA VAL A 140 0.80 -13.51 -9.98
C VAL A 140 0.83 -12.36 -10.97
N PRO A 141 1.51 -12.51 -12.11
CA PRO A 141 1.51 -11.47 -13.14
C PRO A 141 0.08 -11.18 -13.61
N GLY A 142 -0.38 -9.94 -13.43
CA GLY A 142 -1.72 -9.52 -13.83
C GLY A 142 -2.01 -9.86 -15.29
N VAL A 143 -3.05 -10.67 -15.50
CA VAL A 143 -3.72 -10.89 -16.78
C VAL A 143 -5.08 -10.23 -16.67
N PRO A 144 -5.49 -9.36 -17.61
CA PRO A 144 -6.82 -8.77 -17.57
C PRO A 144 -7.90 -9.85 -17.51
N GLY A 145 -8.78 -9.78 -16.51
CA GLY A 145 -9.83 -10.76 -16.24
C GLY A 145 -9.45 -11.85 -15.23
N GLU A 146 -8.20 -11.91 -14.76
CA GLU A 146 -7.75 -12.85 -13.72
C GLU A 146 -7.30 -12.10 -12.47
N SER A 147 -7.46 -12.73 -11.30
CA SER A 147 -6.96 -12.16 -10.04
C SER A 147 -5.44 -11.95 -10.09
N PRO A 148 -4.91 -10.82 -9.57
CA PRO A 148 -3.47 -10.56 -9.51
C PRO A 148 -2.75 -11.39 -8.42
N TYR A 149 -3.44 -12.36 -7.83
CA TYR A 149 -2.95 -13.25 -6.79
C TYR A 149 -3.56 -14.64 -6.95
N ARG A 150 -2.92 -15.63 -6.33
CA ARG A 150 -3.47 -16.98 -6.16
C ARG A 150 -3.53 -17.32 -4.69
N ILE A 151 -4.63 -17.95 -4.28
CA ILE A 151 -4.82 -18.51 -2.93
C ILE A 151 -4.67 -20.02 -3.02
N VAL A 152 -3.94 -20.61 -2.08
CA VAL A 152 -3.79 -22.04 -1.90
C VAL A 152 -4.21 -22.41 -0.48
N GLY A 153 -5.08 -23.42 -0.40
CA GLY A 153 -5.64 -23.90 0.86
C GLY A 153 -7.17 -23.83 0.88
N PRO A 154 -7.79 -24.18 2.01
CA PRO A 154 -7.12 -24.57 3.26
C PRO A 154 -6.41 -25.93 3.14
N LEU A 155 -5.19 -26.00 3.68
CA LEU A 155 -4.38 -27.22 3.75
C LEU A 155 -4.31 -27.74 5.19
N PRO A 156 -4.22 -29.07 5.39
CA PRO A 156 -4.01 -29.63 6.72
C PRO A 156 -2.62 -29.26 7.27
N PRO A 157 -2.43 -29.23 8.60
CA PRO A 157 -1.13 -29.02 9.21
C PRO A 157 -0.15 -30.11 8.78
N GLY A 158 0.99 -29.74 8.22
CA GLY A 158 1.98 -30.71 7.77
C GLY A 158 3.05 -30.14 6.85
N PRO A 159 3.91 -31.01 6.29
CA PRO A 159 4.87 -30.64 5.26
C PRO A 159 4.12 -30.11 4.04
N LEU A 160 4.57 -28.96 3.53
CA LEU A 160 4.04 -28.37 2.31
C LEU A 160 4.99 -28.67 1.15
N ASP A 161 4.44 -29.15 0.03
CA ASP A 161 5.19 -29.27 -1.22
C ASP A 161 5.27 -27.91 -1.92
N LEU A 162 6.10 -27.03 -1.35
CA LEU A 162 6.30 -25.66 -1.83
C LEU A 162 7.72 -25.21 -1.54
N ASP A 163 8.42 -24.74 -2.58
CA ASP A 163 9.63 -23.92 -2.45
C ASP A 163 9.26 -22.44 -2.76
N PRO A 164 9.05 -21.60 -1.74
CA PRO A 164 8.68 -20.19 -1.95
C PRO A 164 9.74 -19.41 -2.72
N GLY A 165 11.03 -19.71 -2.52
CA GLY A 165 12.11 -19.06 -3.22
C GLY A 165 12.08 -19.36 -4.72
N ALA A 166 11.90 -20.63 -5.09
CA ALA A 166 11.77 -21.04 -6.48
C ALA A 166 10.52 -20.45 -7.14
N LEU A 167 9.37 -20.47 -6.44
CA LEU A 167 8.11 -19.88 -6.90
C LEU A 167 8.29 -18.38 -7.22
N VAL A 168 8.81 -17.62 -6.26
CA VAL A 168 9.01 -16.16 -6.38
C VAL A 168 9.95 -15.82 -7.53
N ARG A 169 11.08 -16.53 -7.66
CA ARG A 169 12.01 -16.33 -8.78
C ARG A 169 11.36 -16.61 -10.14
N GLY A 170 10.52 -17.64 -10.22
CA GLY A 170 9.77 -17.96 -11.44
C GLY A 170 8.80 -16.83 -11.83
N LEU A 171 8.04 -16.33 -10.86
CA LEU A 171 7.08 -15.23 -11.03
C LEU A 171 7.78 -13.91 -11.42
N GLU A 172 8.90 -13.56 -10.78
CA GLU A 172 9.70 -12.38 -11.14
C GLU A 172 10.27 -12.49 -12.56
N ALA A 173 10.73 -13.67 -12.97
CA ALA A 173 11.19 -13.89 -14.34
C ALA A 173 10.07 -13.72 -15.37
N GLU A 174 8.84 -14.14 -15.04
CA GLU A 174 7.68 -13.91 -15.89
C GLU A 174 7.30 -12.42 -15.98
N LEU A 175 7.25 -11.71 -14.85
CA LEU A 175 7.01 -10.26 -14.80
C LEU A 175 8.04 -9.49 -15.65
N ALA A 176 9.32 -9.82 -15.52
CA ALA A 176 10.39 -9.19 -16.28
C ALA A 176 10.30 -9.47 -17.80
N ARG A 177 9.75 -10.62 -18.21
CA ARG A 177 9.47 -10.90 -19.63
C ARG A 177 8.31 -10.06 -20.15
N ARG A 178 7.18 -9.99 -19.43
CA ARG A 178 5.99 -9.23 -19.86
C ARG A 178 6.28 -7.73 -19.98
N ARG A 179 7.04 -7.15 -19.05
CA ARG A 179 7.41 -5.72 -19.09
C ARG A 179 8.26 -5.34 -20.31
N ARG A 180 9.20 -6.19 -20.74
CA ARG A 180 10.04 -5.93 -21.92
C ARG A 180 9.27 -5.82 -23.23
N GLY A 181 8.07 -6.42 -23.30
CA GLY A 181 7.18 -6.28 -24.46
C GLY A 181 6.22 -5.10 -24.39
N ARG A 182 6.23 -4.32 -23.29
CA ARG A 182 5.35 -3.15 -23.11
C ARG A 182 6.15 -1.87 -23.36
N GLU A 183 5.89 -1.22 -24.48
CA GLU A 183 6.36 0.13 -24.75
C GLU A 183 5.67 1.08 -23.75
N VAL A 184 6.44 1.71 -22.86
CA VAL A 184 5.88 2.70 -21.91
C VAL A 184 5.66 3.99 -22.68
N THR A 185 4.44 4.16 -23.20
CA THR A 185 4.07 5.34 -24.02
C THR A 185 3.65 6.56 -23.18
N ALA A 186 3.44 6.40 -21.87
CA ALA A 186 2.91 7.45 -21.00
C ALA A 186 3.98 7.99 -20.03
N LYS A 187 4.24 9.30 -20.07
CA LYS A 187 5.22 10.00 -19.23
C LYS A 187 4.89 9.94 -17.73
N ASP A 188 3.62 9.74 -17.39
CA ASP A 188 3.10 9.73 -16.01
C ASP A 188 2.49 8.38 -15.57
N GLY A 189 2.70 7.32 -16.37
CA GLY A 189 2.27 5.96 -16.03
C GLY A 189 0.82 5.61 -16.40
N ARG A 190 0.37 4.45 -15.93
CA ARG A 190 -0.97 3.88 -16.17
C ARG A 190 -1.89 4.19 -15.00
N ALA A 191 -3.11 4.61 -15.29
CA ALA A 191 -4.03 5.13 -14.27
C ALA A 191 -5.41 4.48 -14.30
N ILE A 192 -5.97 4.32 -13.11
CA ILE A 192 -7.41 4.13 -12.91
C ILE A 192 -8.01 5.49 -12.55
N LEU A 193 -9.06 5.88 -13.26
CA LEU A 193 -9.84 7.08 -12.97
C LEU A 193 -10.97 6.74 -12.02
N VAL A 194 -11.21 7.57 -11.00
CA VAL A 194 -12.22 7.33 -9.96
C VAL A 194 -13.17 8.52 -9.85
N HIS A 195 -14.46 8.28 -10.02
CA HIS A 195 -15.52 9.24 -9.75
C HIS A 195 -16.34 8.81 -8.53
N VAL A 196 -16.57 9.75 -7.61
CA VAL A 196 -17.39 9.50 -6.42
C VAL A 196 -18.38 10.65 -6.24
N ALA A 197 -19.66 10.35 -6.45
CA ALA A 197 -20.77 11.28 -6.27
C ALA A 197 -21.50 11.04 -4.95
N SER A 198 -21.95 12.14 -4.34
CA SER A 198 -22.89 12.12 -3.22
C SER A 198 -24.24 12.58 -3.74
N SER A 199 -25.25 11.72 -3.75
CA SER A 199 -26.59 12.08 -4.21
C SER A 199 -27.66 11.16 -3.63
N GLU A 200 -28.84 11.72 -3.34
CA GLU A 200 -30.05 10.97 -3.01
C GLU A 200 -30.73 10.42 -4.27
N ASP A 201 -30.65 11.14 -5.40
CA ASP A 201 -31.05 10.63 -6.72
C ASP A 201 -29.86 9.94 -7.38
N ALA A 202 -29.81 8.62 -7.23
CA ALA A 202 -28.75 7.80 -7.78
C ALA A 202 -28.79 7.71 -9.31
N ARG A 203 -29.95 7.94 -9.96
CA ARG A 203 -30.06 7.82 -11.42
C ARG A 203 -29.47 9.06 -12.08
N GLN A 204 -29.86 10.25 -11.63
CA GLN A 204 -29.29 11.49 -12.14
C GLN A 204 -27.78 11.56 -11.89
N ALA A 205 -27.34 11.21 -10.69
CA ALA A 205 -25.93 11.23 -10.34
C ALA A 205 -25.06 10.29 -11.21
N ARG A 206 -25.62 9.17 -11.67
CA ARG A 206 -24.92 8.28 -12.61
C ARG A 206 -24.76 8.92 -13.98
N ALA A 207 -25.80 9.57 -14.50
CA ALA A 207 -25.72 10.28 -15.78
C ALA A 207 -24.69 11.42 -15.72
N ASP A 208 -24.69 12.20 -14.64
CA ASP A 208 -23.71 13.28 -14.43
C ASP A 208 -22.28 12.72 -14.30
N ALA A 209 -22.12 11.59 -13.59
CA ALA A 209 -20.84 10.91 -13.47
C ALA A 209 -20.31 10.41 -14.81
N GLU A 210 -21.16 9.89 -15.71
CA GLU A 210 -20.74 9.47 -17.05
C GLU A 210 -20.24 10.64 -17.90
N VAL A 211 -20.86 11.81 -17.79
CA VAL A 211 -20.39 13.04 -18.46
C VAL A 211 -19.03 13.47 -17.89
N SER A 212 -18.93 13.59 -16.57
CA SER A 212 -17.70 14.03 -15.89
C SER A 212 -16.53 13.06 -16.12
N MET A 213 -16.80 11.75 -16.15
CA MET A 213 -15.77 10.74 -16.42
C MET A 213 -15.27 10.78 -17.86
N ARG A 214 -16.13 11.03 -18.85
CA ARG A 214 -15.69 11.23 -20.24
C ARG A 214 -14.76 12.44 -20.34
N GLU A 215 -15.09 13.53 -19.67
CA GLU A 215 -14.21 14.70 -19.59
C GLU A 215 -12.87 14.36 -18.92
N LEU A 216 -12.89 13.66 -17.78
CA LEU A 216 -11.68 13.28 -17.06
C LEU A 216 -10.77 12.38 -17.91
N VAL A 217 -11.32 11.46 -18.70
CA VAL A 217 -10.56 10.65 -19.66
C VAL A 217 -9.81 11.53 -20.65
N GLU A 218 -10.46 12.55 -21.22
CA GLU A 218 -9.83 13.46 -22.16
C GLU A 218 -8.77 14.36 -21.50
N LEU A 219 -8.99 14.79 -20.26
CA LEU A 219 -7.98 15.49 -19.46
C LEU A 219 -6.76 14.60 -19.20
N ALA A 220 -6.97 13.36 -18.77
CA ALA A 220 -5.90 12.40 -18.51
C ALA A 220 -5.08 12.10 -19.78
N ARG A 221 -5.75 11.89 -20.92
CA ARG A 221 -5.11 11.73 -22.22
C ARG A 221 -4.26 12.94 -22.59
N THR A 222 -4.80 14.14 -22.39
CA THR A 222 -4.09 15.41 -22.64
C THR A 222 -2.84 15.54 -21.77
N ALA A 223 -2.90 15.08 -20.52
CA ALA A 223 -1.76 15.07 -19.61
C ALA A 223 -0.71 14.00 -19.92
N GLY A 224 -0.96 13.12 -20.90
CA GLY A 224 -0.07 11.99 -21.22
C GLY A 224 -0.19 10.80 -20.26
N VAL A 225 -1.33 10.67 -19.57
CA VAL A 225 -1.65 9.55 -18.68
C VAL A 225 -2.42 8.49 -19.46
N GLN A 226 -1.97 7.23 -19.39
CA GLN A 226 -2.70 6.11 -20.01
C GLN A 226 -3.81 5.63 -19.08
N VAL A 227 -5.06 5.88 -19.45
CA VAL A 227 -6.23 5.37 -18.72
C VAL A 227 -6.41 3.89 -19.03
N VAL A 228 -6.36 3.04 -18.00
CA VAL A 228 -6.56 1.58 -18.14
C VAL A 228 -7.91 1.11 -17.62
N ASP A 229 -8.53 1.88 -16.72
CA ASP A 229 -9.87 1.61 -16.22
C ASP A 229 -10.53 2.86 -15.64
N THR A 230 -11.84 2.76 -15.41
CA THR A 230 -12.67 3.81 -14.84
C THR A 230 -13.61 3.22 -13.79
N GLU A 231 -13.64 3.82 -12.60
CA GLU A 231 -14.44 3.37 -11.47
C GLU A 231 -15.38 4.49 -11.01
N THR A 232 -16.68 4.22 -11.06
CA THR A 232 -17.71 5.18 -10.64
C THR A 232 -18.48 4.64 -9.45
N GLN A 233 -18.64 5.46 -8.41
CA GLN A 233 -19.44 5.13 -7.24
C GLN A 233 -20.38 6.27 -6.88
N VAL A 234 -21.65 5.93 -6.67
CA VAL A 234 -22.64 6.86 -6.08
C VAL A 234 -22.96 6.39 -4.67
N ARG A 235 -22.88 7.31 -3.70
CA ARG A 235 -23.18 7.05 -2.29
C ARG A 235 -24.09 8.15 -1.72
N PRO A 236 -24.85 7.89 -0.65
CA PRO A 236 -25.60 8.94 0.02
C PRO A 236 -24.70 10.02 0.62
N LYS A 237 -23.59 9.59 1.23
CA LYS A 237 -22.58 10.46 1.84
C LYS A 237 -21.17 9.95 1.54
N LEU A 238 -20.27 10.89 1.29
CA LEU A 238 -18.86 10.64 1.07
C LEU A 238 -18.18 10.21 2.37
N ASP A 239 -17.24 9.29 2.25
CA ASP A 239 -16.35 8.96 3.36
C ASP A 239 -15.40 10.13 3.63
N ALA A 240 -15.35 10.60 4.89
CA ALA A 240 -14.54 11.77 5.24
C ALA A 240 -13.04 11.55 5.00
N ARG A 241 -12.56 10.30 5.11
CA ARG A 241 -11.14 9.93 5.03
C ARG A 241 -10.74 9.46 3.63
N TYR A 242 -11.55 8.62 2.99
CA TYR A 242 -11.22 7.95 1.72
C TYR A 242 -12.12 8.36 0.55
N VAL A 243 -13.11 9.21 0.76
CA VAL A 243 -14.13 9.62 -0.22
C VAL A 243 -15.06 8.47 -0.66
N MET A 244 -14.53 7.39 -1.23
CA MET A 244 -15.25 6.18 -1.65
C MET A 244 -15.42 5.13 -0.55
N GLY A 245 -14.74 5.30 0.59
CA GLY A 245 -14.69 4.35 1.69
C GLY A 245 -13.60 3.29 1.52
N ARG A 246 -13.18 2.70 2.65
CA ARG A 246 -12.05 1.75 2.69
C ARG A 246 -12.24 0.55 1.76
N GLY A 247 -13.35 -0.18 1.89
CA GLY A 247 -13.56 -1.44 1.15
C GLY A 247 -13.59 -1.27 -0.37
N LYS A 248 -14.17 -0.17 -0.88
CA LYS A 248 -14.19 0.11 -2.32
C LYS A 248 -12.83 0.61 -2.83
N LEU A 249 -12.07 1.33 -1.99
CA LEU A 249 -10.68 1.69 -2.31
C LEU A 249 -9.79 0.44 -2.37
N GLU A 250 -10.00 -0.55 -1.50
CA GLU A 250 -9.32 -1.85 -1.57
C GLU A 250 -9.64 -2.60 -2.87
N ASP A 251 -10.89 -2.56 -3.34
CA ASP A 251 -11.25 -3.12 -4.66
C ASP A 251 -10.49 -2.42 -5.79
N VAL A 252 -10.36 -1.09 -5.73
CA VAL A 252 -9.58 -0.31 -6.70
C VAL A 252 -8.09 -0.68 -6.64
N ILE A 253 -7.53 -0.95 -5.46
CA ILE A 253 -6.12 -1.38 -5.31
C ILE A 253 -5.91 -2.75 -5.97
N LEU A 254 -6.81 -3.70 -5.76
CA LEU A 254 -6.73 -5.01 -6.41
C LEU A 254 -6.86 -4.87 -7.93
N ARG A 255 -7.80 -4.05 -8.40
CA ARG A 255 -7.99 -3.77 -9.82
C ARG A 255 -6.80 -3.08 -10.46
N ALA A 256 -6.18 -2.14 -9.74
CA ALA A 256 -4.96 -1.47 -10.17
C ALA A 256 -3.81 -2.46 -10.34
N ALA A 257 -3.65 -3.44 -9.44
CA ALA A 257 -2.63 -4.46 -9.58
C ALA A 257 -2.89 -5.43 -10.73
N GLU A 258 -4.15 -5.85 -10.95
CA GLU A 258 -4.55 -6.65 -12.11
C GLU A 258 -4.16 -5.97 -13.42
N LEU A 259 -4.45 -4.68 -13.51
CA LEU A 259 -4.21 -3.89 -14.71
C LEU A 259 -2.82 -3.26 -14.74
N ASP A 260 -1.95 -3.48 -13.76
CA ASP A 260 -0.62 -2.86 -13.65
C ASP A 260 -0.69 -1.32 -13.82
N ALA A 261 -1.61 -0.71 -13.05
CA ALA A 261 -1.76 0.72 -12.87
C ALA A 261 -0.97 1.20 -11.64
N GLU A 262 -0.38 2.38 -11.73
CA GLU A 262 0.49 2.98 -10.69
C GLU A 262 -0.09 4.28 -10.13
N VAL A 263 -1.12 4.81 -10.79
CA VAL A 263 -1.75 6.09 -10.47
C VAL A 263 -3.25 5.92 -10.28
N ILE A 264 -3.79 6.56 -9.24
CA ILE A 264 -5.24 6.75 -9.07
C ILE A 264 -5.54 8.22 -9.29
N VAL A 265 -6.42 8.54 -10.24
CA VAL A 265 -6.84 9.91 -10.52
C VAL A 265 -8.28 10.10 -10.07
N PHE A 266 -8.52 11.03 -9.15
CA PHE A 266 -9.85 11.35 -8.65
C PHE A 266 -10.48 12.48 -9.46
N ASP A 267 -11.73 12.30 -9.87
CA ASP A 267 -12.56 13.28 -10.59
C ASP A 267 -13.07 14.42 -9.71
N ARG A 268 -12.34 14.76 -8.66
CA ARG A 268 -12.69 15.83 -7.73
C ARG A 268 -11.47 16.26 -6.96
N ASN A 269 -11.59 17.39 -6.28
CA ASN A 269 -10.54 17.87 -5.39
C ASN A 269 -10.55 17.06 -4.10
N LEU A 270 -9.36 16.63 -3.66
CA LEU A 270 -9.16 15.94 -2.40
C LEU A 270 -8.57 16.91 -1.37
N SER A 271 -9.02 16.84 -0.12
CA SER A 271 -8.30 17.53 0.95
C SER A 271 -6.89 16.92 1.11
N PRO A 272 -5.91 17.65 1.69
CA PRO A 272 -4.58 17.11 1.95
C PRO A 272 -4.63 15.79 2.75
N ALA A 273 -5.48 15.74 3.77
CA ALA A 273 -5.67 14.56 4.61
C ALA A 273 -6.28 13.38 3.83
N GLN A 274 -7.25 13.62 2.95
CA GLN A 274 -7.83 12.58 2.09
C GLN A 274 -6.79 12.03 1.11
N ALA A 275 -6.08 12.92 0.40
CA ALA A 275 -5.05 12.52 -0.55
C ALA A 275 -3.96 11.67 0.13
N ALA A 276 -3.49 12.08 1.32
CA ALA A 276 -2.51 11.31 2.08
C ALA A 276 -3.07 9.98 2.60
N ALA A 277 -4.31 9.95 3.08
CA ALA A 277 -4.93 8.72 3.56
C ALA A 277 -5.11 7.69 2.43
N VAL A 278 -5.58 8.13 1.26
CA VAL A 278 -5.71 7.29 0.07
C VAL A 278 -4.34 6.82 -0.41
N ALA A 279 -3.36 7.72 -0.55
CA ALA A 279 -2.01 7.37 -1.00
C ALA A 279 -1.30 6.42 -0.04
N LYS A 280 -1.53 6.58 1.27
CA LYS A 280 -1.02 5.66 2.29
C LYS A 280 -1.69 4.29 2.16
N LEU A 281 -3.01 4.23 2.02
CA LEU A 281 -3.74 2.97 1.93
C LEU A 281 -3.53 2.24 0.60
N SER A 282 -3.32 2.95 -0.52
CA SER A 282 -3.07 2.33 -1.82
C SER A 282 -1.60 2.06 -2.12
N ASP A 283 -0.69 2.73 -1.41
CA ASP A 283 0.74 2.82 -1.77
C ASP A 283 0.98 3.27 -3.24
N MET A 284 0.02 3.97 -3.83
CA MET A 284 0.08 4.47 -5.22
C MET A 284 0.26 5.99 -5.28
N LYS A 285 0.56 6.51 -6.47
CA LYS A 285 0.47 7.96 -6.75
C LYS A 285 -1.02 8.33 -6.81
N VAL A 286 -1.43 9.32 -6.03
CA VAL A 286 -2.80 9.84 -6.05
C VAL A 286 -2.78 11.24 -6.63
N ILE A 287 -3.56 11.44 -7.68
CA ILE A 287 -3.75 12.72 -8.36
C ILE A 287 -5.22 13.09 -8.21
N ASP A 288 -5.50 14.37 -7.97
CA ASP A 288 -6.86 14.88 -7.97
C ASP A 288 -7.09 15.78 -9.19
N ARG A 289 -8.34 16.19 -9.43
CA ARG A 289 -8.69 16.95 -10.64
C ARG A 289 -7.91 18.26 -10.77
N THR A 290 -7.67 18.97 -9.66
CA THR A 290 -6.89 20.22 -9.69
C THR A 290 -5.44 19.95 -10.07
N GLN A 291 -4.80 18.94 -9.48
CA GLN A 291 -3.43 18.59 -9.82
C GLN A 291 -3.29 18.20 -11.30
N LEU A 292 -4.21 17.41 -11.83
CA LEU A 292 -4.21 17.01 -13.24
C LEU A 292 -4.28 18.23 -14.17
N ILE A 293 -5.16 19.19 -13.87
CA ILE A 293 -5.31 20.43 -14.66
C ILE A 293 -4.03 21.27 -14.60
N LEU A 294 -3.42 21.42 -13.41
CA LEU A 294 -2.17 22.14 -13.25
C LEU A 294 -1.03 21.50 -14.04
N ASP A 295 -0.98 20.16 -14.10
CA ASP A 295 0.02 19.42 -14.88
C ASP A 295 -0.17 19.67 -16.39
N ILE A 296 -1.41 19.70 -16.88
CA ILE A 296 -1.72 20.07 -18.28
C ILE A 296 -1.28 21.51 -18.59
N PHE A 297 -1.56 22.46 -17.70
CA PHE A 297 -1.12 23.84 -17.89
C PHE A 297 0.41 23.96 -17.88
N ALA A 298 1.10 23.20 -17.04
CA ALA A 298 2.56 23.19 -17.02
C ALA A 298 3.15 22.66 -18.32
N GLN A 299 2.51 21.66 -18.94
CA GLN A 299 2.91 21.13 -20.25
C GLN A 299 2.68 22.12 -21.40
N ARG A 300 1.64 22.98 -21.30
CA ARG A 300 1.25 23.92 -22.37
C ARG A 300 1.83 25.33 -22.21
N ALA A 301 2.35 25.69 -21.04
CA ALA A 301 2.88 27.03 -20.80
C ALA A 301 4.21 27.26 -21.56
N GLU A 302 4.16 28.01 -22.66
CA GLU A 302 5.35 28.32 -23.47
C GLU A 302 5.99 29.66 -23.07
N SER A 303 5.17 30.68 -22.79
CA SER A 303 5.63 32.02 -22.43
C SER A 303 6.25 32.06 -21.03
N LYS A 304 7.16 33.00 -20.80
CA LYS A 304 7.79 33.19 -19.48
C LYS A 304 6.74 33.48 -18.40
N ASP A 305 5.83 34.41 -18.68
CA ASP A 305 4.78 34.80 -17.73
C ASP A 305 3.83 33.64 -17.45
N GLY A 306 3.44 32.87 -18.47
CA GLY A 306 2.61 31.69 -18.30
C GLY A 306 3.28 30.61 -17.45
N LYS A 307 4.57 30.37 -17.66
CA LYS A 307 5.34 29.42 -16.82
C LYS A 307 5.38 29.86 -15.36
N LEU A 308 5.60 31.15 -15.10
CA LEU A 308 5.63 31.70 -13.73
C LEU A 308 4.27 31.58 -13.04
N GLN A 309 3.17 31.87 -13.75
CA GLN A 309 1.81 31.74 -13.22
C GLN A 309 1.46 30.28 -12.87
N VAL A 310 1.84 29.34 -13.74
CA VAL A 310 1.61 27.91 -13.45
C VAL A 310 2.47 27.42 -12.29
N GLU A 311 3.74 27.83 -12.23
CA GLU A 311 4.63 27.54 -11.10
C GLU A 311 4.02 28.05 -9.79
N LEU A 312 3.55 29.29 -9.77
CA LEU A 312 2.88 29.90 -8.62
C LEU A 312 1.64 29.09 -8.19
N ALA A 313 0.80 28.67 -9.15
CA ALA A 313 -0.37 27.87 -8.87
C ALA A 313 -0.02 26.48 -8.30
N GLN A 314 0.99 25.80 -8.87
CA GLN A 314 1.50 24.53 -8.36
C GLN A 314 2.09 24.64 -6.96
N LEU A 315 2.82 25.72 -6.66
CA LEU A 315 3.36 25.98 -5.33
C LEU A 315 2.24 26.23 -4.31
N LYS A 316 1.26 27.09 -4.65
CA LYS A 316 0.09 27.35 -3.79
C LYS A 316 -0.69 26.07 -3.49
N TYR A 317 -0.87 25.20 -4.48
CA TYR A 317 -1.57 23.93 -4.32
C TYR A 317 -0.77 22.89 -3.50
N SER A 318 0.55 22.82 -3.70
CA SER A 318 1.41 21.82 -3.05
C SER A 318 1.80 22.19 -1.61
N LEU A 319 1.97 23.48 -1.28
CA LEU A 319 2.34 23.98 0.05
C LEU A 319 1.57 23.35 1.24
N PRO A 320 0.22 23.29 1.24
CA PRO A 320 -0.53 22.65 2.32
C PRO A 320 -0.33 21.12 2.36
N ARG A 321 0.18 20.50 1.29
CA ARG A 321 0.34 19.05 1.12
C ARG A 321 1.78 18.54 1.38
N LEU A 322 2.79 19.44 1.38
CA LEU A 322 4.20 19.08 1.56
C LEU A 322 4.51 18.37 2.90
N GLY A 323 3.77 18.68 3.96
CA GLY A 323 4.03 18.13 5.30
C GLY A 323 3.61 16.67 5.50
N GLN A 324 2.86 16.06 4.57
CA GLN A 324 2.35 14.69 4.73
C GLN A 324 3.06 13.65 3.86
N LYS A 325 4.02 14.05 3.02
CA LYS A 325 4.69 13.17 2.05
C LYS A 325 5.82 12.33 2.64
N ASP A 326 6.35 12.67 3.82
CA ASP A 326 7.69 12.23 4.24
C ASP A 326 7.78 11.85 5.74
N ASP A 327 6.97 10.88 6.17
CA ASP A 327 7.16 10.18 7.46
C ASP A 327 8.46 9.34 7.47
N SER A 328 9.12 9.20 6.32
CA SER A 328 10.36 8.45 6.10
C SER A 328 11.62 9.32 6.17
N LEU A 329 11.59 10.60 5.74
CA LEU A 329 12.73 11.53 5.91
C LEU A 329 12.89 12.00 7.36
N SER A 330 11.79 12.16 8.10
CA SER A 330 11.81 12.56 9.52
C SER A 330 12.54 11.54 10.41
N ARG A 331 12.47 10.24 10.07
CA ARG A 331 13.10 9.16 10.84
C ARG A 331 14.61 9.03 10.60
N LEU A 332 15.11 9.43 9.44
CA LEU A 332 16.55 9.40 9.13
C LEU A 332 17.34 10.51 9.85
N THR A 333 16.70 11.63 10.20
CA THR A 333 17.32 12.74 10.94
C THR A 333 17.03 12.74 12.45
N GLY A 334 16.09 11.91 12.94
CA GLY A 334 15.68 11.88 14.35
C GLY A 334 16.47 10.92 15.27
N GLY A 335 17.47 10.19 14.76
CA GLY A 335 18.04 9.04 15.47
C GLY A 335 19.19 9.32 16.44
N ILE A 336 19.94 10.41 16.32
CA ILE A 336 21.14 10.64 17.17
C ILE A 336 21.28 12.14 17.48
N GLY A 337 20.94 12.55 18.71
CA GLY A 337 21.62 13.67 19.39
C GLY A 337 21.32 15.11 18.95
N GLY A 338 20.20 15.41 18.29
CA GLY A 338 19.82 16.79 17.96
C GLY A 338 19.08 17.53 19.07
N ARG A 339 19.68 17.72 20.26
CA ARG A 339 19.17 18.69 21.24
C ARG A 339 19.59 20.10 20.80
N GLY A 340 18.88 20.65 19.82
CA GLY A 340 19.04 22.04 19.39
C GLY A 340 17.80 22.52 18.62
N PRO A 341 17.46 23.82 18.67
CA PRO A 341 16.33 24.42 17.95
C PRO A 341 16.63 24.58 16.45
N GLY A 342 17.03 23.50 15.78
CA GLY A 342 17.29 23.48 14.34
C GLY A 342 16.00 23.21 13.55
N GLU A 343 15.76 24.02 12.52
CA GLU A 343 14.64 23.88 11.58
C GLU A 343 14.72 22.52 10.85
N THR A 344 13.62 21.78 10.81
CA THR A 344 13.56 20.47 10.13
C THR A 344 13.66 20.62 8.61
N THR A 345 14.13 19.59 7.89
CA THR A 345 14.21 19.61 6.41
C THR A 345 12.86 19.93 5.75
N LEU A 346 11.76 19.49 6.36
CA LEU A 346 10.39 19.78 5.91
C LEU A 346 10.02 21.26 6.12
N GLU A 347 10.41 21.84 7.25
CA GLU A 347 10.21 23.26 7.53
C GLU A 347 11.01 24.14 6.56
N ILE A 348 12.29 23.81 6.33
CA ILE A 348 13.15 24.48 5.35
C ILE A 348 12.52 24.40 3.95
N GLY A 349 12.03 23.22 3.55
CA GLY A 349 11.35 23.03 2.26
C GLY A 349 10.09 23.89 2.14
N ARG A 350 9.26 23.95 3.19
CA ARG A 350 8.07 24.81 3.25
C ARG A 350 8.42 26.29 3.17
N ARG A 351 9.47 26.71 3.89
CA ARG A 351 9.94 28.10 3.90
C ARG A 351 10.39 28.51 2.50
N ARG A 352 11.25 27.72 1.85
CA ARG A 352 11.69 27.98 0.47
C ARG A 352 10.52 28.06 -0.50
N ALA A 353 9.53 27.17 -0.37
CA ALA A 353 8.33 27.21 -1.21
C ALA A 353 7.50 28.48 -0.96
N ARG A 354 7.38 28.95 0.30
CA ARG A 354 6.72 30.22 0.62
C ARG A 354 7.48 31.43 0.08
N ASP A 355 8.80 31.48 0.29
CA ASP A 355 9.66 32.55 -0.22
C ASP A 355 9.56 32.64 -1.75
N ARG A 356 9.49 31.48 -2.43
CA ARG A 356 9.27 31.41 -3.87
C ARG A 356 7.89 31.91 -4.28
N VAL A 357 6.83 31.56 -3.55
CA VAL A 357 5.48 32.11 -3.78
C VAL A 357 5.50 33.63 -3.66
N THR A 358 6.07 34.19 -2.59
CA THR A 358 6.17 35.63 -2.37
C THR A 358 7.00 36.35 -3.43
N HIS A 359 7.98 35.68 -4.03
CA HIS A 359 8.77 36.25 -5.13
C HIS A 359 8.06 36.22 -6.49
N LEU A 360 7.13 35.28 -6.67
CA LEU A 360 6.34 35.12 -7.90
C LEU A 360 5.03 35.93 -7.89
N GLU A 361 4.58 36.36 -6.72
CA GLU A 361 3.51 37.36 -6.50
C GLU A 361 4.04 38.77 -6.69
#